data_AF-A0A0G2DYF6-F1
#
_entry.id   AF-A0A0G2DYF6-F1
#
_cell.length_a   1.000
_cell.length_b   1.000
_cell.length_c   1.000
_cell.angle_alpha   90.00
_cell.angle_beta   90.00
_cell.angle_gamma   90.00
#
_symmetry.space_group_name_H-M   'P 1'
#
loop_
_entity.id
_entity.type
_entity.pdbx_description
1 polymer ?
#
loop_
_entity_poly.entity_id
_entity_poly.type
_entity_poly.pdbx_seq_one_letter_code
_entity_poly.pdbx_strand_id
1 'polypeptide(L)'
;MAFLGTIVDLFAPVFLMASPITSYADQIYSIHKNKSSAGFSLDIPLIMLVASILKLFYWFGAYYSTTLLFQAILMICVQLVLLKVALEHRPVLGGKNGLGHNPFTHVTPEGTLLDSRPYNFWQWRSTRP
;
A
#
# COMPACT_ATOMS: atom_id res chain seq x y z
N MET A 1 35.68 4.60 -19.42
CA MET A 1 35.04 3.61 -18.54
C MET A 1 35.22 3.91 -17.04
N ALA A 2 36.37 4.42 -16.58
CA ALA A 2 36.59 4.70 -15.14
C ALA A 2 35.66 5.78 -14.54
N PHE A 3 35.41 6.88 -15.26
CA PHE A 3 34.56 7.99 -14.79
C PHE A 3 33.11 7.58 -14.51
N LEU A 4 32.51 6.76 -15.40
CA LEU A 4 31.16 6.22 -15.19
C LEU A 4 31.09 5.31 -13.96
N GLY A 5 32.12 4.49 -13.73
CA GLY A 5 32.21 3.65 -12.54
C GLY A 5 32.20 4.46 -11.25
N THR A 6 33.01 5.51 -11.17
CA THR A 6 33.08 6.39 -9.99
C THR A 6 31.76 7.08 -9.68
N ILE A 7 31.02 7.51 -10.72
CA ILE A 7 29.67 8.05 -10.56
C ILE A 7 28.75 6.97 -10.00
N VAL A 8 28.72 5.79 -10.60
CA VAL A 8 27.84 4.70 -10.14
C VAL A 8 28.14 4.31 -8.70
N ASP A 9 29.41 4.18 -8.32
CA ASP A 9 29.82 3.81 -6.95
C ASP A 9 29.38 4.85 -5.91
N LEU A 10 29.34 6.13 -6.29
CA LEU A 10 28.88 7.20 -5.42
C LEU A 10 27.34 7.26 -5.32
N PHE A 11 26.65 7.14 -6.45
CA PHE A 11 25.20 7.37 -6.52
C PHE A 11 24.37 6.13 -6.17
N ALA A 12 24.85 4.92 -6.50
CA ALA A 12 24.10 3.70 -6.30
C ALA A 12 23.72 3.44 -4.82
N PRO A 13 24.61 3.62 -3.82
CA PRO A 13 24.25 3.40 -2.42
C PRO A 13 23.17 4.37 -1.94
N VAL A 14 23.28 5.65 -2.31
CA VAL A 14 22.30 6.69 -1.96
C VAL A 14 20.95 6.38 -2.60
N PHE A 15 20.96 6.01 -3.87
CA PHE A 15 19.75 5.63 -4.60
C PHE A 15 19.06 4.40 -3.97
N LEU A 16 19.83 3.36 -3.64
CA LEU A 16 19.29 2.18 -2.97
C LEU A 16 18.69 2.52 -1.62
N MET A 17 19.37 3.31 -0.79
CA MET A 17 18.86 3.73 0.51
C MET A 17 17.59 4.57 0.40
N ALA A 18 17.53 5.50 -0.55
CA ALA A 18 16.39 6.40 -0.76
C ALA A 18 15.20 5.75 -1.49
N SER A 19 15.42 4.61 -2.17
CA SER A 19 14.40 3.94 -2.99
C SER A 19 13.05 3.69 -2.30
N PRO A 20 12.97 3.33 -1.00
CA PRO A 20 11.68 3.17 -0.34
C PRO A 20 10.91 4.50 -0.24
N ILE A 21 11.59 5.60 0.04
CA ILE A 21 10.93 6.91 0.17
C ILE A 21 10.27 7.26 -1.15
N THR A 22 11.05 7.25 -2.23
CA THR A 22 10.55 7.69 -3.54
C THR A 22 9.45 6.78 -4.06
N SER A 23 9.51 5.47 -3.78
CA SER A 23 8.52 4.51 -4.26
C SER A 23 7.16 4.61 -3.55
N TYR A 24 7.15 4.90 -2.24
CA TYR A 24 5.90 4.95 -1.46
C TYR A 24 5.41 6.36 -1.15
N ALA A 25 6.22 7.41 -1.36
CA ALA A 25 5.83 8.79 -1.11
C ALA A 25 4.54 9.18 -1.86
N ASP A 26 4.43 8.82 -3.14
CA ASP A 26 3.25 9.13 -3.93
C ASP A 26 2.00 8.37 -3.42
N GLN A 27 2.17 7.11 -3.00
CA GLN A 27 1.07 6.32 -2.42
C GLN A 27 0.58 6.95 -1.10
N ILE A 28 1.51 7.31 -0.22
CA ILE A 28 1.20 7.99 1.05
C ILE A 28 0.47 9.31 0.77
N TYR A 29 0.99 10.11 -0.17
CA TYR A 29 0.42 11.39 -0.54
C TYR A 29 -0.99 11.24 -1.12
N SER A 30 -1.20 10.29 -2.03
CA SER A 30 -2.48 10.01 -2.65
C SER A 30 -3.55 9.63 -1.62
N ILE A 31 -3.24 8.71 -0.70
CA ILE A 31 -4.17 8.30 0.38
C ILE A 31 -4.46 9.50 1.30
N HIS A 32 -3.43 10.27 1.67
CA HIS A 32 -3.60 11.41 2.55
C HIS A 32 -4.43 12.54 1.92
N LYS A 33 -4.26 12.80 0.62
CA LYS A 33 -4.99 13.81 -0.14
C LYS A 33 -6.43 13.40 -0.37
N ASN A 34 -6.67 12.15 -0.77
CA ASN A 34 -8.00 11.64 -1.08
C ASN A 34 -8.81 11.29 0.17
N LYS A 35 -8.18 11.32 1.36
CA LYS A 35 -8.77 10.95 2.64
C LYS A 35 -9.47 9.59 2.62
N SER A 36 -8.95 8.68 1.79
CA SER A 36 -9.52 7.35 1.59
C SER A 36 -8.43 6.38 1.16
N SER A 37 -8.38 5.22 1.82
CA SER A 37 -7.56 4.07 1.41
C SER A 37 -8.38 3.03 0.63
N ALA A 38 -9.54 3.40 0.07
CA ALA A 38 -10.36 2.47 -0.71
C ALA A 38 -9.58 1.90 -1.90
N GLY A 39 -9.61 0.58 -2.07
CA GLY A 39 -8.87 -0.12 -3.13
C GLY A 39 -7.37 -0.32 -2.88
N PHE A 40 -6.82 0.23 -1.79
CA PHE A 40 -5.44 -0.03 -1.37
C PHE A 40 -5.39 -1.30 -0.51
N SER A 41 -4.50 -2.25 -0.84
CA SER A 41 -4.29 -3.45 -0.04
C SER A 41 -3.38 -3.15 1.15
N LEU A 42 -3.89 -3.31 2.37
CA LEU A 42 -3.11 -3.21 3.60
C LEU A 42 -2.13 -4.38 3.78
N ASP A 43 -2.32 -5.46 3.03
CA ASP A 43 -1.48 -6.65 3.11
C ASP A 43 -0.10 -6.39 2.49
N ILE A 44 -0.03 -5.57 1.43
CA ILE A 44 1.23 -5.26 0.75
C ILE A 44 2.23 -4.55 1.70
N PRO A 45 1.86 -3.45 2.39
CA PRO A 45 2.73 -2.86 3.41
C PRO A 45 3.10 -3.83 4.53
N LEU A 46 2.15 -4.68 4.96
CA LEU A 46 2.36 -5.62 6.06
C LEU A 46 3.43 -6.67 5.70
N ILE A 47 3.32 -7.32 4.54
CA ILE A 47 4.30 -8.32 4.11
C ILE A 47 5.68 -7.67 3.91
N MET A 48 5.74 -6.44 3.40
CA MET A 48 7.00 -5.72 3.19
C MET A 48 7.65 -5.30 4.52
N LEU A 49 6.84 -4.91 5.50
CA LEU A 49 7.28 -4.63 6.86
C LEU A 49 7.91 -5.87 7.50
N VAL A 50 7.21 -7.01 7.45
CA VAL A 50 7.71 -8.29 7.98
C VAL A 50 9.00 -8.69 7.28
N ALA A 51 9.05 -8.61 5.95
CA ALA A 51 10.26 -8.91 5.18
C ALA A 51 11.45 -8.02 5.58
N SER A 52 11.21 -6.73 5.83
CA SER A 52 12.27 -5.79 6.23
C SER A 52 12.77 -6.06 7.66
N ILE A 53 11.88 -6.48 8.58
CA ILE A 53 12.24 -6.93 9.92
C ILE A 53 13.08 -8.20 9.86
N LEU A 54 12.70 -9.17 9.02
CA LEU A 54 13.50 -10.39 8.82
C LEU A 54 14.90 -10.06 8.26
N LYS A 55 15.05 -9.06 7.39
CA LYS A 55 16.36 -8.59 6.92
C LYS A 55 17.21 -8.04 8.07
N LEU A 56 16.63 -7.32 9.03
CA LEU A 56 17.35 -6.89 10.23
C LEU A 56 17.85 -8.08 11.06
N PHE A 57 17.01 -9.08 11.29
CA PHE A 57 17.44 -10.29 12.00
C PHE A 57 18.51 -11.07 11.26
N TYR A 58 18.37 -11.19 9.94
CA TYR A 58 19.37 -11.84 9.09
C TYR A 58 20.74 -11.17 9.19
N TRP A 59 20.79 -9.84 9.30
CA TRP A 59 22.05 -9.10 9.44
C TRP A 59 22.87 -9.53 10.67
N PHE A 60 22.21 -9.86 11.79
CA PHE A 60 22.91 -10.36 12.98
C PHE A 60 23.52 -11.75 12.78
N GLY A 61 22.92 -12.59 11.92
CA GLY A 61 23.45 -13.91 11.59
C GLY A 61 24.53 -13.85 10.50
N ALA A 62 24.36 -12.97 9.52
CA ALA A 62 25.29 -12.77 8.41
C ALA A 62 25.34 -11.28 8.05
N TYR A 63 26.45 -10.64 8.41
CA TYR A 63 26.70 -9.23 8.09
C TYR A 63 26.76 -9.01 6.59
N TYR A 64 25.70 -8.42 6.04
CA TYR A 64 25.68 -7.92 4.67
C TYR A 64 25.92 -6.40 4.66
N SER A 65 26.00 -5.82 3.47
CA SER A 65 26.34 -4.40 3.28
C SER A 65 25.47 -3.45 4.12
N THR A 66 26.14 -2.51 4.79
CA THR A 66 25.50 -1.50 5.64
C THR A 66 24.50 -0.63 4.86
N THR A 67 24.75 -0.39 3.57
CA THR A 67 23.79 0.26 2.65
C THR A 67 22.42 -0.42 2.65
N LEU A 68 22.39 -1.75 2.52
CA LEU A 68 21.13 -2.49 2.52
C LEU A 68 20.51 -2.54 3.93
N LEU A 69 21.33 -2.41 4.99
CA LEU A 69 20.84 -2.35 6.37
C LEU A 69 20.07 -1.05 6.60
N PHE A 70 20.68 0.09 6.26
CA PHE A 70 20.01 1.39 6.30
C PHE A 70 18.77 1.42 5.41
N GLN A 71 18.86 0.83 4.21
CA GLN A 71 17.72 0.67 3.31
C GLN A 71 16.57 -0.11 3.97
N ALA A 72 16.86 -1.20 4.68
CA ALA A 72 15.85 -1.99 5.39
C ALA A 72 15.24 -1.24 6.59
N ILE A 73 16.05 -0.54 7.39
CA ILE A 73 15.56 0.31 8.50
C ILE A 73 14.64 1.40 7.95
N LEU A 74 15.06 2.08 6.88
CA LEU A 74 14.28 3.12 6.25
C LEU A 74 12.98 2.56 5.68
N MET A 75 13.04 1.40 5.04
CA MET A 75 11.87 0.69 4.52
C MET A 75 10.85 0.42 5.63
N ILE A 76 11.28 -0.01 6.82
CA ILE A 76 10.40 -0.20 7.99
C ILE A 76 9.69 1.11 8.34
N CYS A 77 10.44 2.21 8.49
CA CYS A 77 9.85 3.51 8.81
C CYS A 77 8.80 3.95 7.79
N VAL A 78 9.12 3.85 6.50
CA VAL A 78 8.19 4.21 5.40
C VAL A 78 6.95 3.33 5.43
N GLN A 79 7.10 2.02 5.61
CA GLN A 79 5.96 1.11 5.65
C GLN A 79 5.07 1.33 6.88
N LEU A 80 5.64 1.68 8.03
CA LEU A 80 4.87 2.08 9.21
C LEU A 80 4.07 3.36 8.95
N VAL A 81 4.67 4.36 8.28
CA VAL A 81 3.96 5.60 7.91
C VAL A 81 2.83 5.30 6.92
N LEU A 82 3.10 4.52 5.88
CA LEU A 82 2.09 4.14 4.89
C LEU A 82 0.94 3.37 5.54
N LEU A 83 1.25 2.39 6.39
CA LEU A 83 0.25 1.62 7.13
C LEU A 83 -0.58 2.53 8.06
N LYS A 84 0.06 3.45 8.79
CA LYS A 84 -0.63 4.42 9.64
C LYS A 84 -1.60 5.27 8.81
N VAL A 85 -1.13 5.85 7.71
CA VAL A 85 -1.95 6.73 6.85
C VAL A 85 -3.10 5.95 6.23
N ALA A 86 -2.87 4.70 5.82
CA ALA A 86 -3.90 3.85 5.24
C ALA A 86 -4.94 3.41 6.29
N LEU A 87 -4.54 3.12 7.52
CA LEU A 87 -5.48 2.79 8.61
C LEU A 87 -6.31 3.98 9.05
N GLU A 88 -5.72 5.18 9.13
CA GLU A 88 -6.41 6.41 9.52
C GLU A 88 -7.52 6.78 8.51
N HIS A 89 -7.27 6.57 7.23
CA HIS A 89 -8.22 6.89 6.15
C HIS A 89 -8.94 5.64 5.64
N ARG A 90 -9.04 4.58 6.45
CA ARG A 90 -9.72 3.36 6.07
C ARG A 90 -11.19 3.68 5.85
N PRO A 91 -11.75 3.48 4.64
CA PRO A 91 -13.17 3.67 4.43
C PRO A 91 -13.90 2.67 5.34
N VAL A 92 -14.87 3.16 6.11
CA VAL A 92 -15.75 2.30 6.88
C VAL A 92 -16.42 1.35 5.89
N LEU A 93 -16.12 0.05 6.01
CA LEU A 93 -16.80 -1.01 5.28
C LEU A 93 -18.29 -0.93 5.66
N GLY A 94 -19.11 -0.31 4.80
CA GLY A 94 -20.55 -0.12 5.03
C GLY A 94 -21.00 1.31 5.37
N GLY A 95 -20.11 2.31 5.46
CA GLY A 95 -20.53 3.71 5.54
C GLY A 95 -21.05 4.22 4.20
N LYS A 96 -22.08 5.07 4.17
CA LYS A 96 -22.81 5.61 2.98
C LYS A 96 -22.00 5.98 1.72
N ASN A 97 -20.68 6.16 1.84
CA ASN A 97 -19.79 6.61 0.77
C ASN A 97 -18.64 5.60 0.48
N GLY A 98 -18.56 4.50 1.23
CA GLY A 98 -17.67 3.40 0.91
C GLY A 98 -18.23 2.74 -0.34
N LEU A 99 -17.54 2.88 -1.47
CA LEU A 99 -17.82 2.11 -2.67
C LEU A 99 -17.67 0.61 -2.33
N GLY A 100 -18.71 0.04 -1.74
CA GLY A 100 -19.09 -1.33 -2.03
C GLY A 100 -19.27 -1.35 -3.53
N HIS A 101 -18.22 -1.78 -4.22
CA HIS A 101 -18.33 -2.20 -5.60
C HIS A 101 -19.30 -3.37 -5.58
N ASN A 102 -20.57 -3.06 -5.73
CA ASN A 102 -21.56 -4.02 -6.19
C ASN A 102 -21.27 -4.06 -7.69
N PRO A 103 -20.54 -5.08 -8.19
CA PRO A 103 -20.35 -5.19 -9.61
C PRO A 103 -21.76 -5.18 -10.21
N PHE A 104 -21.98 -4.31 -11.20
CA PHE A 104 -23.21 -4.21 -11.97
C PHE A 104 -24.43 -3.48 -11.35
N THR A 105 -24.28 -2.57 -10.38
CA THR A 105 -25.35 -1.61 -10.06
C THR A 105 -25.41 -0.49 -11.11
N HIS A 106 -26.05 -0.76 -12.23
CA HIS A 106 -26.61 0.30 -13.06
C HIS A 106 -28.03 0.53 -12.55
N VAL A 107 -28.40 1.72 -12.03
CA VAL A 107 -29.72 2.34 -12.24
C VAL A 107 -29.68 3.84 -11.89
N THR A 108 -30.27 4.58 -12.81
CA THR A 108 -30.52 6.02 -13.02
C THR A 108 -31.54 6.66 -12.06
N PRO A 109 -31.71 8.00 -12.06
CA PRO A 109 -32.58 8.74 -11.13
C PRO A 109 -34.09 8.51 -11.31
N GLU A 110 -34.53 7.78 -12.34
CA GLU A 110 -35.94 7.63 -12.71
C GLU A 110 -36.35 6.16 -12.88
N GLY A 111 -36.91 5.59 -11.81
CA GLY A 111 -38.27 5.04 -11.85
C GLY A 111 -38.65 3.81 -12.69
N THR A 112 -37.78 3.07 -13.39
CA THR A 112 -38.23 1.85 -14.12
C THR A 112 -37.27 0.64 -14.14
N LEU A 113 -37.72 -0.39 -13.41
CA LEU A 113 -37.78 -1.84 -13.69
C LEU A 113 -36.64 -2.53 -14.46
N LEU A 114 -35.45 -2.63 -13.85
CA LEU A 114 -34.83 -3.95 -13.66
C LEU A 114 -34.44 -4.06 -12.19
N ASP A 115 -35.49 -4.01 -11.37
CA ASP A 115 -35.40 -4.23 -9.94
C ASP A 115 -35.03 -5.70 -9.68
N SER A 116 -34.00 -5.88 -8.87
CA SER A 116 -33.62 -7.15 -8.24
C SER A 116 -33.33 -8.33 -9.18
N ARG A 117 -32.03 -8.58 -9.37
CA ARG A 117 -31.51 -9.83 -9.92
C ARG A 117 -32.24 -11.03 -9.30
N PRO A 118 -32.75 -11.99 -10.09
CA PRO A 118 -33.49 -13.12 -9.53
C PRO A 118 -32.61 -13.87 -8.52
N TYR A 119 -33.16 -14.08 -7.32
CA TYR A 119 -32.56 -14.81 -6.19
C TYR A 119 -31.37 -14.15 -5.47
N ASN A 120 -31.11 -12.85 -5.65
CA ASN A 120 -29.94 -12.19 -5.04
C ASN A 120 -28.62 -12.96 -5.31
N PHE A 121 -28.56 -13.62 -6.47
CA PHE A 121 -27.44 -14.48 -6.80
C PHE A 121 -26.16 -13.63 -6.85
N TRP A 122 -25.09 -14.13 -6.22
CA TRP A 122 -23.77 -13.51 -6.28
C TRP A 122 -23.63 -12.14 -5.57
N GLN A 123 -24.33 -11.93 -4.46
CA GLN A 123 -24.08 -10.79 -3.56
C GLN A 123 -23.07 -11.18 -2.47
N TRP A 124 -21.99 -10.42 -2.35
CA TRP A 124 -21.07 -10.53 -1.23
C TRP A 124 -21.82 -10.11 0.05
N ARG A 125 -21.92 -11.01 1.04
CA ARG A 125 -22.61 -10.73 2.30
C ARG A 125 -21.97 -9.53 2.99
N SER A 126 -22.76 -8.52 3.35
CA SER A 126 -22.26 -7.40 4.14
C SER A 126 -21.87 -7.91 5.54
N THR A 127 -20.66 -7.61 5.98
CA THR A 127 -20.25 -7.80 7.36
C THR A 127 -21.09 -6.84 8.21
N ARG A 128 -22.01 -7.40 9.00
CA ARG A 128 -22.82 -6.66 9.97
C ARG A 128 -21.93 -5.99 11.03
N PRO A 129 -22.42 -4.88 11.62
CA PRO A 129 -21.63 -3.97 12.47
C PRO A 129 -21.01 -4.64 13.69
#